data_AF-A0A226DUI5-F1
#
_entry.id   AF-A0A226DUI5-F1
#
_cell.length_a   1.000
_cell.length_b   1.000
_cell.length_c   1.000
_cell.angle_alpha   90.00
_cell.angle_beta   90.00
_cell.angle_gamma   90.00
#
_symmetry.space_group_name_H-M   'P 1'
#
loop_
_entity.id
_entity.type
_entity.pdbx_description
1 polymer ?
#
loop_
_entity_poly.entity_id
_entity_poly.type
_entity_poly.pdbx_seq_one_letter_code
_entity_poly.pdbx_strand_id
1 'polypeptide(L)'
;MWLKSFKSPLVHHLKICKFLRCTIFEWDPASEQLVVAKRKYYIHFRKFLLFTHVLYVVAISLKLILGKDPIAAKCQGIVFLVMLFGCLATRWNFSVISDPCQSMNYFITWEKSIRKNGAMIPVSIPEKITTLFLNTFEVSLLLLHVLIVVIQLNYPCAVPFFGSLSPYCQNGVWTAPCWPVRVFMLAGEVWLWLQIGYDGTFYAFYVFYAAVVCMLGYVRIVER
;
A
#
# COMPACT_ATOMS: atom_id res chain seq x y z
N MET A 1 -8.22 4.95 -21.78
CA MET A 1 -7.47 5.41 -20.62
C MET A 1 -7.12 4.28 -19.66
N TRP A 2 -8.07 3.77 -18.87
CA TRP A 2 -7.84 2.75 -17.85
C TRP A 2 -7.34 1.42 -18.41
N LEU A 3 -8.04 0.87 -19.40
CA LEU A 3 -7.76 -0.44 -19.99
C LEU A 3 -6.40 -0.52 -20.68
N LYS A 4 -5.95 0.60 -21.26
CA LYS A 4 -4.70 0.67 -22.04
C LYS A 4 -3.49 1.01 -21.17
N SER A 5 -3.65 1.99 -20.28
CA SER A 5 -2.52 2.57 -19.54
C SER A 5 -2.38 1.99 -18.13
N PHE A 6 -3.50 1.81 -17.41
CA PHE A 6 -3.49 1.45 -15.98
C PHE A 6 -3.71 -0.03 -15.69
N LYS A 7 -4.32 -0.79 -16.62
CA LYS A 7 -4.60 -2.22 -16.43
C LYS A 7 -3.35 -3.04 -16.11
N SER A 8 -2.27 -2.88 -16.88
CA SER A 8 -1.06 -3.70 -16.69
C SER A 8 -0.39 -3.45 -15.33
N PRO A 9 -0.10 -2.19 -14.94
CA PRO A 9 0.45 -1.90 -13.60
C PRO A 9 -0.48 -2.39 -12.48
N LEU A 10 -1.79 -2.18 -12.60
CA LEU A 10 -2.77 -2.62 -11.62
C LEU A 10 -2.77 -4.14 -11.42
N VAL A 11 -2.81 -4.90 -12.52
CA VAL A 11 -2.82 -6.37 -12.46
C VAL A 11 -1.52 -6.90 -11.88
N HIS A 12 -0.39 -6.27 -12.19
CA HIS A 12 0.90 -6.61 -11.58
C HIS A 12 0.89 -6.39 -10.07
N HIS A 13 0.48 -5.21 -9.63
CA HIS A 13 0.35 -4.84 -8.23
C HIS A 13 -0.57 -5.81 -7.47
N LEU A 14 -1.76 -6.11 -8.02
CA LEU A 14 -2.70 -7.06 -7.41
C LEU A 14 -2.16 -8.49 -7.33
N LYS A 15 -1.32 -8.93 -8.26
CA LYS A 15 -0.65 -10.24 -8.16
C LYS A 15 0.30 -10.27 -6.97
N ILE A 16 1.06 -9.21 -6.74
CA ILE A 16 1.93 -9.08 -5.57
C ILE A 16 1.09 -9.03 -4.29
N CYS A 17 0.03 -8.22 -4.27
CA CYS A 17 -0.87 -8.14 -3.12
C CYS A 17 -1.55 -9.49 -2.80
N LYS A 18 -1.90 -10.27 -3.82
CA LYS A 18 -2.45 -11.63 -3.67
C LYS A 18 -1.42 -12.59 -3.11
N PHE A 19 -0.16 -12.53 -3.57
CA PHE A 19 0.94 -13.31 -3.03
C PHE A 19 1.18 -12.99 -1.55
N LEU A 20 1.20 -11.70 -1.20
CA LEU A 20 1.33 -11.23 0.17
C LEU A 20 0.05 -11.45 1.00
N ARG A 21 -1.10 -11.71 0.38
CA ARG A 21 -2.41 -11.77 1.05
C ARG A 21 -2.80 -10.46 1.76
N CYS A 22 -2.37 -9.32 1.22
CA CYS A 22 -2.55 -8.02 1.85
C CYS A 22 -3.84 -7.29 1.47
N THR A 23 -4.43 -7.62 0.31
CA THR A 23 -5.63 -6.97 -0.22
C THR A 23 -6.76 -7.95 -0.50
N ILE A 24 -8.03 -7.53 -0.38
CA ILE A 24 -9.22 -8.37 -0.68
C ILE A 24 -9.61 -8.39 -2.16
N PHE A 25 -8.95 -7.59 -2.99
CA PHE A 25 -9.27 -7.49 -4.40
C PHE A 25 -8.45 -8.45 -5.24
N GLU A 26 -9.10 -9.07 -6.20
CA GLU A 26 -8.47 -9.88 -7.21
C GLU A 26 -8.91 -9.41 -8.59
N TRP A 27 -8.01 -9.47 -9.57
CA TRP A 27 -8.38 -9.29 -10.96
C TRP A 27 -8.97 -10.59 -11.50
N ASP A 28 -10.22 -10.54 -11.94
CA ASP A 28 -10.85 -11.67 -12.64
C ASP A 28 -10.60 -11.55 -14.16
N PRO A 29 -9.82 -12.46 -14.77
CA PRO A 29 -9.56 -12.43 -16.20
C PRO A 29 -10.80 -12.73 -17.04
N ALA A 30 -11.82 -13.42 -16.50
CA ALA A 30 -13.02 -13.79 -17.24
C ALA A 30 -13.96 -12.59 -17.43
N SER A 31 -14.27 -11.87 -16.35
CA SER A 31 -15.06 -10.63 -16.42
C SER A 31 -14.22 -9.40 -16.82
N GLU A 32 -12.90 -9.50 -16.74
CA GLU A 32 -11.96 -8.37 -16.83
C GLU A 32 -12.39 -7.23 -15.89
N GLN A 33 -12.67 -7.58 -14.64
CA GLN A 33 -13.09 -6.69 -13.56
C GLN A 33 -12.39 -7.06 -12.26
N LEU A 34 -12.42 -6.14 -11.31
CA LEU A 34 -12.02 -6.40 -9.94
C LEU A 34 -13.14 -7.13 -9.21
N VAL A 35 -12.78 -8.20 -8.51
CA VAL A 35 -13.70 -8.98 -7.69
C VAL A 35 -13.19 -9.03 -6.25
N VAL A 36 -14.11 -9.15 -5.31
CA VAL A 36 -13.77 -9.34 -3.90
C VAL A 36 -13.56 -10.83 -3.63
N ALA A 37 -12.49 -11.17 -2.92
CA ALA A 37 -12.21 -12.54 -2.50
C ALA A 37 -13.38 -13.10 -1.67
N LYS A 38 -13.96 -14.24 -2.10
CA LYS A 38 -15.16 -14.83 -1.49
C LYS A 38 -14.90 -15.58 -0.18
N ARG A 39 -13.64 -15.79 0.20
CA ARG A 39 -13.28 -16.68 1.32
C ARG A 39 -13.42 -15.94 2.66
N LYS A 40 -14.32 -16.39 3.54
CA LYS A 40 -14.56 -15.80 4.88
C LYS A 40 -13.28 -15.68 5.71
N TYR A 41 -12.44 -16.72 5.72
CA TYR A 41 -11.14 -16.72 6.40
C TYR A 41 -10.27 -15.53 6.02
N TYR A 42 -10.25 -15.18 4.73
CA TYR A 42 -9.44 -14.08 4.21
C TYR A 42 -9.92 -12.73 4.72
N ILE A 43 -11.23 -12.54 4.85
CA ILE A 43 -11.84 -11.34 5.41
C ILE A 43 -11.46 -11.19 6.89
N HIS A 44 -11.53 -12.27 7.67
CA HIS A 44 -11.13 -12.26 9.08
C HIS A 44 -9.63 -11.98 9.24
N PHE A 45 -8.78 -12.61 8.41
CA PHE A 45 -7.34 -12.37 8.41
C PHE A 45 -7.00 -10.91 8.09
N ARG A 46 -7.66 -10.30 7.09
CA ARG A 46 -7.49 -8.87 6.80
C ARG A 46 -7.88 -7.98 7.97
N LYS A 47 -9.01 -8.27 8.64
CA LYS A 47 -9.43 -7.49 9.83
C LYS A 47 -8.41 -7.60 10.96
N PHE A 48 -7.88 -8.79 11.18
CA PHE A 48 -6.80 -9.00 12.14
C PHE A 48 -5.55 -8.21 11.75
N LEU A 49 -5.11 -8.28 10.50
CA LEU A 49 -3.97 -7.50 10.00
C LEU A 49 -4.17 -6.00 10.19
N LEU A 50 -5.33 -5.46 9.81
CA LEU A 50 -5.65 -4.06 9.99
C LEU A 50 -5.58 -3.64 11.47
N PHE A 51 -6.12 -4.46 12.36
CA PHE A 51 -6.03 -4.24 13.80
C PHE A 51 -4.57 -4.26 14.28
N THR A 52 -3.75 -5.22 13.84
CA THR A 52 -2.31 -5.24 14.20
C THR A 52 -1.55 -4.02 13.70
N HIS A 53 -1.90 -3.49 12.52
CA HIS A 53 -1.29 -2.26 12.00
C HIS A 53 -1.69 -1.03 12.82
N VAL A 54 -2.94 -0.94 13.28
CA VAL A 54 -3.39 0.12 14.20
C VAL A 54 -2.59 0.05 15.50
N LEU A 55 -2.50 -1.14 16.11
CA LEU A 55 -1.73 -1.32 17.34
C LEU A 55 -0.27 -0.92 17.15
N TYR A 56 0.34 -1.28 16.02
CA TYR A 56 1.69 -0.89 15.69
C TYR A 56 1.84 0.64 15.55
N VAL A 57 0.96 1.31 14.79
CA VAL A 57 0.96 2.78 14.66
C VAL A 57 0.78 3.47 16.01
N VAL A 58 -0.11 2.97 16.87
CA VAL A 58 -0.31 3.48 18.23
C VAL A 58 0.96 3.28 19.08
N ALA A 59 1.57 2.10 19.05
CA ALA A 59 2.79 1.81 19.80
C ALA A 59 3.94 2.74 19.38
N ILE A 60 4.11 2.98 18.09
CA ILE A 60 5.12 3.91 17.55
C ILE A 60 4.80 5.35 17.93
N SER A 61 3.53 5.75 17.90
CA SER A 61 3.11 7.09 18.32
C SER A 61 3.44 7.32 19.80
N LEU A 62 3.10 6.35 20.66
CA LEU A 62 3.44 6.39 22.09
C LEU A 62 4.96 6.42 22.32
N LYS A 63 5.73 5.61 21.58
CA LYS A 63 7.19 5.61 21.64
C LYS A 63 7.77 6.97 21.23
N LEU A 64 7.25 7.62 20.20
CA LEU A 64 7.73 8.94 19.76
C LEU A 64 7.40 10.05 20.77
N ILE A 65 6.19 10.02 21.33
CA ILE A 65 5.72 11.03 22.28
C ILE A 65 6.41 10.86 23.64
N LEU A 66 6.38 9.66 24.21
CA LEU A 66 6.83 9.37 25.57
C LEU A 66 8.29 8.90 25.65
N GLY A 67 8.88 8.50 24.52
CA GLY A 67 10.25 7.99 24.47
C GLY A 67 11.28 9.07 24.75
N LYS A 68 12.43 8.63 25.30
CA LYS A 68 13.59 9.48 25.59
C LYS A 68 14.58 9.55 24.42
N ASP A 69 14.15 9.15 23.22
CA ASP A 69 15.00 9.14 22.03
C ASP A 69 15.42 10.57 21.65
N PRO A 70 16.63 10.75 21.06
CA PRO A 70 17.08 12.04 20.57
C PRO A 70 16.08 12.67 19.58
N ILE A 71 16.01 14.00 19.55
CA ILE A 71 15.07 14.75 18.68
C ILE A 71 15.21 14.33 17.21
N ALA A 72 16.44 14.15 16.73
CA ALA A 72 16.69 13.69 15.35
C ALA A 72 16.04 12.34 15.03
N ALA A 73 16.12 11.37 15.97
CA ALA A 73 15.48 10.07 15.82
C ALA A 73 13.96 10.18 15.84
N LYS A 74 13.41 11.09 16.65
CA LYS A 74 11.96 11.37 16.67
C LYS A 74 11.49 11.97 15.34
N CYS A 75 12.22 12.92 14.78
CA CYS A 75 11.92 13.52 13.48
C CYS A 75 11.90 12.45 12.36
N GLN A 76 12.89 11.55 12.34
CA GLN A 76 12.91 10.44 11.40
C GLN A 76 11.69 9.54 11.58
N GLY A 77 11.38 9.14 12.83
CA GLY A 77 10.22 8.30 13.11
C GLY A 77 8.88 8.95 12.75
N ILE A 78 8.75 10.28 12.86
CA ILE A 78 7.55 11.02 12.42
C ILE A 78 7.32 10.85 10.92
N VAL A 79 8.36 10.90 10.08
CA VAL A 79 8.21 10.71 8.62
C VAL A 79 7.61 9.34 8.31
N PHE A 80 8.14 8.29 8.94
CA PHE A 80 7.57 6.95 8.80
C PHE A 80 6.16 6.84 9.38
N LEU A 81 5.89 7.48 10.52
CA LEU A 81 4.56 7.49 11.14
C LEU A 81 3.51 8.14 10.23
N VAL A 82 3.82 9.26 9.59
CA VAL A 82 2.93 9.92 8.63
C VAL A 82 2.63 9.00 7.43
N MET A 83 3.65 8.32 6.91
CA MET A 83 3.48 7.35 5.84
C MET A 83 2.61 6.16 6.27
N LEU A 84 2.85 5.58 7.45
CA LEU A 84 2.07 4.49 8.01
C LEU A 84 0.61 4.91 8.23
N PHE A 85 0.39 6.08 8.81
CA PHE A 85 -0.94 6.64 9.05
C PHE A 85 -1.68 6.90 7.73
N GLY A 86 -1.02 7.49 6.74
CA GLY A 86 -1.60 7.70 5.40
C GLY A 86 -2.02 6.38 4.75
N CYS A 87 -1.15 5.37 4.75
CA CYS A 87 -1.47 4.03 4.22
C CYS A 87 -2.58 3.34 5.02
N LEU A 88 -2.66 3.55 6.34
CA LEU A 88 -3.69 2.97 7.17
C LEU A 88 -5.05 3.65 6.96
N ALA A 89 -5.06 4.98 6.82
CA ALA A 89 -6.25 5.78 6.59
C ALA A 89 -6.94 5.41 5.28
N THR A 90 -6.19 5.18 4.20
CA THR A 90 -6.76 4.74 2.91
C THR A 90 -7.35 3.33 2.97
N ARG A 91 -6.89 2.50 3.90
CA ARG A 91 -7.37 1.13 4.12
C ARG A 91 -8.52 1.03 5.09
N TRP A 92 -8.87 2.11 5.79
CA TRP A 92 -9.88 2.16 6.84
C TRP A 92 -11.29 2.05 6.27
N ASN A 93 -11.59 0.88 5.69
CA ASN A 93 -12.90 0.53 5.20
C ASN A 93 -13.27 -0.87 5.70
N PHE A 94 -14.15 -0.90 6.71
CA PHE A 94 -14.70 -2.10 7.32
C PHE A 94 -15.95 -2.63 6.62
N SER A 95 -16.52 -1.89 5.67
CA SER A 95 -17.71 -2.33 4.96
C SER A 95 -17.36 -3.47 4.00
N VAL A 96 -18.33 -4.38 3.81
CA VAL A 96 -18.19 -5.53 2.91
C VAL A 96 -18.30 -5.09 1.45
N ILE A 97 -18.96 -3.95 1.19
CA ILE A 97 -19.07 -3.32 -0.12
C ILE A 97 -17.92 -2.33 -0.26
N SER A 98 -16.91 -2.71 -1.03
CA SER A 98 -15.80 -1.81 -1.31
C SER A 98 -16.17 -0.83 -2.43
N ASP A 99 -16.66 0.35 -2.07
CA ASP A 99 -16.87 1.47 -3.01
C ASP A 99 -15.67 1.69 -3.96
N PRO A 100 -14.40 1.56 -3.51
CA PRO A 100 -13.22 1.56 -4.37
C PRO A 100 -13.27 0.61 -5.57
N CYS A 101 -13.61 -0.67 -5.32
CA CYS A 101 -13.67 -1.70 -6.36
C CYS A 101 -14.81 -1.42 -7.34
N GLN A 102 -15.97 -1.01 -6.82
CA GLN A 102 -17.11 -0.65 -7.66
C GLN A 102 -16.77 0.55 -8.56
N SER A 103 -16.18 1.61 -8.01
CA SER A 103 -15.74 2.79 -8.75
C SER A 103 -14.79 2.42 -9.90
N MET A 104 -13.77 1.62 -9.62
CA MET A 104 -12.83 1.13 -10.65
C MET A 104 -13.54 0.28 -11.72
N ASN A 105 -14.45 -0.61 -11.32
CA ASN A 105 -15.23 -1.42 -12.26
C ASN A 105 -16.16 -0.57 -13.13
N TYR A 106 -16.72 0.53 -12.62
CA TYR A 106 -17.48 1.49 -13.42
C TYR A 106 -16.60 2.14 -14.48
N PHE A 107 -15.39 2.61 -14.14
CA PHE A 107 -14.46 3.17 -15.12
C PHE A 107 -14.09 2.17 -16.21
N ILE A 108 -13.78 0.93 -15.82
CA ILE A 108 -13.47 -0.16 -16.75
C ILE A 108 -14.65 -0.42 -17.69
N THR A 109 -15.86 -0.54 -17.14
CA THR A 109 -17.06 -0.87 -17.91
C THR A 109 -17.46 0.25 -18.87
N TRP A 110 -17.39 1.50 -18.40
CA TRP A 110 -17.64 2.69 -19.21
C TRP A 110 -16.65 2.78 -20.38
N GLU A 111 -15.35 2.55 -20.13
CA GLU A 111 -14.36 2.58 -21.21
C GLU A 111 -14.56 1.44 -22.22
N LYS A 112 -14.96 0.25 -21.77
CA LYS A 112 -15.36 -0.84 -22.68
C LYS A 112 -16.54 -0.42 -23.55
N SER A 113 -17.52 0.29 -23.00
CA SER A 113 -18.69 0.79 -23.73
C SER A 113 -18.29 1.77 -24.83
N ILE A 114 -17.46 2.77 -24.52
CA ILE A 114 -16.99 3.75 -25.51
C ILE A 114 -16.17 3.08 -26.62
N ARG A 115 -15.32 2.12 -26.27
CA ARG A 115 -14.50 1.42 -27.26
C ARG A 115 -15.35 0.61 -28.25
N LYS A 116 -16.47 0.03 -27.80
CA LYS A 116 -17.42 -0.67 -28.70
C LYS A 116 -18.05 0.28 -29.72
N ASN A 117 -18.21 1.55 -29.38
CA ASN A 117 -18.77 2.58 -30.27
C ASN A 117 -17.73 3.18 -31.24
N GLY A 118 -16.53 2.59 -31.35
CA GLY A 118 -15.54 2.93 -32.38
C GLY A 118 -14.59 4.10 -32.04
N ALA A 119 -14.79 4.79 -30.92
CA ALA A 119 -13.91 5.89 -30.52
C ALA A 119 -12.64 5.36 -29.83
N MET A 120 -11.55 5.17 -30.58
CA MET A 120 -10.22 4.99 -29.98
C MET A 120 -9.67 6.35 -29.55
N ILE A 121 -9.77 6.64 -28.26
CA ILE A 121 -9.17 7.85 -27.68
C ILE A 121 -7.63 7.66 -27.65
N PRO A 122 -6.86 8.54 -28.30
CA PRO A 122 -5.40 8.48 -28.22
C PRO A 122 -4.95 8.71 -26.77
N VAL A 123 -3.89 8.01 -26.36
CA VAL A 123 -3.35 8.12 -25.00
C VAL A 123 -2.79 9.54 -24.81
N SER A 124 -3.33 10.26 -23.83
CA SER A 124 -2.89 11.62 -23.52
C SER A 124 -1.52 11.64 -22.82
N ILE A 125 -0.81 12.77 -22.89
CA ILE A 125 0.48 12.95 -22.17
C ILE A 125 0.33 12.70 -20.65
N PRO A 126 -0.71 13.23 -19.96
CA PRO A 126 -0.93 12.95 -18.54
C PRO A 126 -1.05 11.46 -18.21
N GLU A 127 -1.66 10.65 -19.09
CA GLU A 127 -1.75 9.20 -18.90
C GLU A 127 -0.39 8.50 -18.98
N LYS A 128 0.46 8.92 -19.93
CA LYS A 128 1.82 8.37 -20.07
C LYS A 128 2.64 8.69 -18.81
N ILE A 129 2.57 9.93 -18.35
CA ILE A 129 3.25 10.37 -17.11
C ILE A 129 2.74 9.59 -15.91
N THR A 130 1.41 9.42 -15.78
CA THR A 130 0.82 8.65 -14.68
C THR A 130 1.25 7.19 -14.71
N THR A 131 1.28 6.56 -15.88
CA THR A 131 1.71 5.17 -16.02
C THR A 131 3.18 4.99 -15.65
N LEU A 132 4.05 5.91 -16.10
CA LEU A 132 5.45 5.94 -15.71
C LEU A 132 5.60 6.10 -14.19
N PHE A 133 4.85 7.04 -13.60
CA PHE A 133 4.83 7.28 -12.17
C PHE A 133 4.42 6.02 -11.39
N LEU A 134 3.33 5.34 -11.77
CA LEU A 134 2.88 4.10 -11.12
C LEU A 134 3.94 2.99 -11.20
N ASN A 135 4.59 2.82 -12.34
CA ASN A 135 5.66 1.81 -12.48
C ASN A 135 6.89 2.15 -11.63
N THR A 136 7.33 3.41 -11.65
CA THR A 136 8.44 3.87 -10.80
C THR A 136 8.10 3.71 -9.32
N PHE A 137 6.85 3.99 -8.96
CA PHE A 137 6.35 3.83 -7.60
C PHE A 137 6.41 2.36 -7.13
N GLU A 138 6.00 1.41 -7.97
CA GLU A 138 6.07 -0.02 -7.66
C GLU A 138 7.51 -0.49 -7.38
N VAL A 139 8.47 -0.03 -8.19
CA VAL A 139 9.90 -0.32 -7.96
C VAL A 139 10.40 0.36 -6.68
N SER A 140 9.95 1.59 -6.43
CA SER A 140 10.31 2.35 -5.23
C SER A 140 9.80 1.68 -3.95
N LEU A 141 8.61 1.06 -4.00
CA LEU A 141 8.11 0.25 -2.89
C LEU A 141 9.05 -0.90 -2.59
N LEU A 142 9.46 -1.69 -3.58
CA LEU A 142 10.39 -2.80 -3.35
C LEU A 142 11.71 -2.30 -2.74
N LEU A 143 12.26 -1.21 -3.29
CA LEU A 143 13.49 -0.60 -2.79
C LEU A 143 13.36 -0.12 -1.34
N LEU A 144 12.22 0.48 -0.98
CA LEU A 144 11.94 0.91 0.39
C LEU A 144 12.04 -0.26 1.39
N HIS A 145 11.54 -1.44 1.03
CA HIS A 145 11.62 -2.62 1.89
C HIS A 145 13.06 -3.13 2.05
N VAL A 146 13.85 -3.09 0.98
CA VAL A 146 15.30 -3.41 1.05
C VAL A 146 16.01 -2.42 1.98
N LEU A 147 15.69 -1.13 1.87
CA LEU A 147 16.25 -0.10 2.75
C LEU A 147 15.85 -0.32 4.21
N ILE A 148 14.60 -0.71 4.49
CA ILE A 148 14.15 -1.07 5.84
C ILE A 148 14.98 -2.22 6.42
N VAL A 149 15.25 -3.27 5.63
CA VAL A 149 16.14 -4.37 6.06
C VAL A 149 17.53 -3.85 6.39
N VAL A 150 18.12 -3.06 5.51
CA VAL A 150 19.47 -2.49 5.72
C VAL A 150 19.50 -1.63 6.98
N ILE A 151 18.49 -0.76 7.18
CA ILE A 151 18.42 0.08 8.37
C ILE A 151 18.29 -0.78 9.63
N GLN A 152 17.47 -1.83 9.64
CA GLN A 152 17.34 -2.68 10.83
C GLN A 152 18.58 -3.50 11.15
N LEU A 153 19.33 -3.93 10.12
CA LEU A 153 20.58 -4.66 10.33
C LEU A 153 21.67 -3.78 10.94
N ASN A 154 21.72 -2.50 10.57
CA ASN A 154 22.74 -1.55 11.04
C ASN A 154 22.30 -0.75 12.29
N TYR A 155 21.02 -0.44 12.40
CA TYR A 155 20.41 0.40 13.43
C TYR A 155 19.11 -0.23 13.97
N PRO A 156 19.19 -1.36 14.68
CA PRO A 156 18.01 -2.09 15.17
C PRO A 156 17.17 -1.26 16.15
N CYS A 157 17.79 -0.32 16.87
CA CYS A 157 17.12 0.62 17.77
C CYS A 157 16.45 1.81 17.07
N ALA A 158 16.53 1.94 15.74
CA ALA A 158 15.94 3.08 15.05
C ALA A 158 14.41 3.02 15.10
N VAL A 159 13.78 4.15 15.39
CA VAL A 159 12.31 4.31 15.32
C VAL A 159 11.92 4.43 13.84
N PRO A 160 10.86 3.76 13.35
CA PRO A 160 9.79 3.06 14.08
C PRO A 160 9.93 1.53 14.15
N PHE A 161 11.14 0.96 14.05
CA PHE A 161 11.26 -0.48 13.91
C PHE A 161 11.02 -1.22 15.24
N PHE A 162 10.64 -2.49 15.19
CA PHE A 162 10.35 -3.39 16.30
C PHE A 162 11.51 -3.46 17.28
N GLY A 163 12.75 -3.34 16.81
CA GLY A 163 13.91 -3.27 17.71
C GLY A 163 13.81 -2.09 18.69
N SER A 164 13.35 -0.91 18.24
CA SER A 164 13.12 0.27 19.10
C SER A 164 11.99 0.10 20.13
N LEU A 165 11.03 -0.79 19.86
CA LEU A 165 9.91 -1.16 20.74
C LEU A 165 10.23 -2.35 21.66
N SER A 166 11.27 -3.10 21.35
CA SER A 166 11.63 -4.32 22.06
C SER A 166 12.39 -4.03 23.37
N PRO A 167 12.37 -4.95 24.34
CA PRO A 167 13.17 -4.83 25.57
C PRO A 167 14.69 -4.90 25.31
N TYR A 168 15.08 -5.30 24.11
CA TYR A 168 16.47 -5.40 23.64
C TYR A 168 17.08 -4.05 23.26
N CYS A 169 16.27 -2.99 23.17
CA CYS A 169 16.76 -1.63 22.98
C CYS A 169 16.52 -0.79 24.23
N GLN A 170 17.58 -0.52 24.99
CA GLN A 170 17.50 0.29 26.21
C GLN A 170 18.38 1.53 26.06
N ASN A 171 17.77 2.71 26.16
CA ASN A 171 18.46 4.00 26.01
C ASN A 171 19.28 4.09 24.71
N GLY A 172 18.78 3.51 23.61
CA GLY A 172 19.45 3.48 22.31
C GLY A 172 20.58 2.44 22.19
N VAL A 173 20.86 1.69 23.24
CA VAL A 173 21.84 0.58 23.23
C VAL A 173 21.12 -0.71 22.88
N TRP A 174 21.64 -1.41 21.87
CA TRP A 174 21.10 -2.68 21.39
C TRP A 174 21.78 -3.87 22.07
N THR A 175 21.00 -4.65 22.81
CA THR A 175 21.40 -5.94 23.38
C THR A 175 20.84 -7.05 22.52
N ALA A 176 21.66 -7.64 21.65
CA ALA A 176 21.17 -8.59 20.66
C ALA A 176 20.47 -9.81 21.31
N PRO A 177 19.21 -10.12 20.93
CA PRO A 177 18.55 -11.32 21.38
C PRO A 177 19.15 -12.57 20.72
N CYS A 178 18.70 -13.75 21.13
CA CYS A 178 19.05 -14.98 20.44
C CYS A 178 18.64 -14.92 18.95
N TRP A 179 19.39 -15.62 18.10
CA TRP A 179 19.25 -15.55 16.65
C TRP A 179 17.81 -15.76 16.14
N PRO A 180 17.02 -16.73 16.65
CA PRO A 180 15.64 -16.93 16.20
C PRO A 180 14.73 -15.72 16.45
N VAL A 181 14.88 -15.07 17.61
CA VAL A 181 14.09 -13.88 17.96
C VAL A 181 14.48 -12.71 17.06
N ARG A 182 15.78 -12.53 16.77
CA ARG A 182 16.25 -11.50 15.84
C ARG A 182 15.67 -11.70 14.44
N VAL A 183 15.70 -12.93 13.92
CA VAL A 183 15.14 -13.26 12.60
C VAL A 183 13.64 -13.03 12.57
N PHE A 184 12.92 -13.44 13.62
CA PHE A 184 11.47 -13.23 13.72
C PHE A 184 11.10 -11.75 13.75
N MET A 185 11.84 -10.93 14.50
CA MET A 185 11.63 -9.47 14.54
C MET A 185 11.84 -8.84 13.15
N LEU A 186 12.96 -9.18 12.49
CA LEU A 186 13.26 -8.64 11.15
C LEU A 186 12.23 -9.09 10.11
N ALA A 187 11.92 -10.39 10.06
CA ALA A 187 10.96 -10.93 9.10
C ALA A 187 9.54 -10.41 9.37
N GLY A 188 9.13 -10.36 10.63
CA GLY A 188 7.84 -9.82 11.04
C GLY A 188 7.70 -8.35 10.66
N GLU A 189 8.78 -7.58 10.75
CA GLU A 189 8.72 -6.20 10.35
C GLU A 189 8.65 -6.02 8.83
N VAL A 190 9.54 -6.67 8.09
CA VAL A 190 9.52 -6.61 6.61
C VAL A 190 8.15 -7.04 6.11
N TRP A 191 7.58 -8.08 6.70
CA TRP A 191 6.22 -8.52 6.42
C TRP A 191 5.20 -7.41 6.71
N LEU A 192 5.21 -6.80 7.90
CA LEU A 192 4.28 -5.74 8.27
C LEU A 192 4.38 -4.54 7.30
N TRP A 193 5.58 -4.11 6.95
CA TRP A 193 5.79 -3.02 5.99
C TRP A 193 5.29 -3.39 4.60
N LEU A 194 5.56 -4.61 4.12
CA LEU A 194 5.04 -5.09 2.84
C LEU A 194 3.51 -5.05 2.81
N GLN A 195 2.87 -5.50 3.90
CA GLN A 195 1.41 -5.49 4.03
C GLN A 195 0.83 -4.07 4.02
N ILE A 196 1.45 -3.14 4.75
CA ILE A 196 0.98 -1.75 4.83
C ILE A 196 1.25 -1.00 3.53
N GLY A 197 2.45 -1.12 2.99
CA GLY A 197 2.87 -0.47 1.76
C GLY A 197 2.03 -0.91 0.57
N TYR A 198 1.98 -2.20 0.25
CA TYR A 198 1.25 -2.67 -0.94
C TYR A 198 -0.26 -2.44 -0.84
N ASP A 199 -0.92 -2.82 0.26
CA ASP A 199 -2.37 -2.61 0.37
C ASP A 199 -2.73 -1.12 0.46
N GLY A 200 -1.96 -0.30 1.19
CA GLY A 200 -2.24 1.13 1.34
C GLY A 200 -2.10 1.90 0.03
N THR A 201 -1.12 1.52 -0.79
CA THR A 201 -0.81 2.17 -2.06
C THR A 201 -1.76 1.79 -3.17
N PHE A 202 -2.34 0.57 -3.13
CA PHE A 202 -3.47 0.22 -3.97
C PHE A 202 -4.58 1.28 -3.90
N TYR A 203 -5.02 1.65 -2.69
CA TYR A 203 -6.07 2.65 -2.51
C TYR A 203 -5.61 4.06 -2.89
N ALA A 204 -4.41 4.47 -2.47
CA ALA A 204 -3.93 5.83 -2.75
C ALA A 204 -3.72 6.09 -4.25
N PHE A 205 -3.07 5.16 -4.96
CA PHE A 205 -2.61 5.40 -6.32
C PHE A 205 -3.54 4.84 -7.38
N TYR A 206 -4.08 3.64 -7.18
CA TYR A 206 -4.98 3.06 -8.17
C TYR A 206 -6.41 3.53 -7.96
N VAL A 207 -6.95 3.44 -6.73
CA VAL A 207 -8.33 3.83 -6.52
C VAL A 207 -8.51 5.34 -6.64
N PHE A 208 -7.68 6.13 -5.96
CA PHE A 208 -7.87 7.58 -5.92
C PHE A 208 -7.18 8.31 -7.08
N TYR A 209 -5.85 8.22 -7.18
CA TYR A 209 -5.10 9.02 -8.17
C TYR A 209 -5.46 8.68 -9.62
N ALA A 210 -5.47 7.40 -9.98
CA ALA A 210 -5.82 7.01 -11.35
C ALA A 210 -7.29 7.30 -11.69
N ALA A 211 -8.21 7.27 -10.71
CA ALA A 211 -9.60 7.69 -10.91
C ALA A 211 -9.71 9.18 -11.25
N VAL A 212 -8.98 10.04 -10.53
CA VAL A 212 -8.92 11.49 -10.82
C VAL A 212 -8.43 11.72 -12.24
N VAL A 213 -7.33 11.08 -12.65
CA VAL A 213 -6.79 11.20 -14.01
C VAL A 213 -7.81 10.74 -15.06
N CYS A 214 -8.55 9.65 -14.79
CA CYS A 214 -9.58 9.17 -15.70
C CYS A 214 -10.76 10.13 -15.80
N MET A 215 -11.27 10.64 -14.68
CA MET A 215 -12.36 11.62 -14.68
C MET A 215 -11.97 12.87 -15.48
N LEU A 216 -10.76 13.40 -15.29
CA LEU A 216 -10.25 14.53 -16.07
C LEU A 216 -10.17 14.21 -17.57
N GLY A 217 -9.78 12.99 -17.92
CA GLY A 217 -9.81 12.52 -19.29
C GLY A 217 -11.22 12.45 -19.88
N TYR A 218 -12.20 12.04 -19.06
CA TYR A 218 -13.59 11.86 -19.48
C TYR A 218 -14.31 13.18 -19.69
N VAL A 219 -14.09 14.16 -18.80
CA VAL A 219 -14.61 15.53 -18.98
C VAL A 219 -14.17 16.10 -20.32
N ARG A 220 -12.89 15.97 -20.68
CA ARG A 220 -12.37 16.44 -21.99
C ARG A 220 -12.97 15.74 -23.20
N ILE A 221 -13.47 14.52 -23.04
CA ILE A 221 -14.15 13.78 -24.12
C ILE A 221 -15.58 14.28 -24.27
N VAL A 222 -16.26 14.58 -23.15
CA VAL A 222 -17.64 15.09 -23.15
C VAL A 222 -17.72 16.55 -23.62
N GLU A 223 -16.66 17.34 -23.40
CA GLU A 223 -16.58 18.73 -23.88
C GLU A 223 -16.37 18.85 -25.41
N ARG A 224 -16.06 17.76 -26.11
CA ARG A 224 -15.87 17.74 -27.57
C ARG A 224 -17.12 17.28 -28.30
#